data_AF-A0A949YVY7-F1
#
_entry.id   AF-A0A949YVY7-F1
#
_cell.length_a   1.000
_cell.length_b   1.000
_cell.length_c   1.000
_cell.angle_alpha   90.00
_cell.angle_beta   90.00
_cell.angle_gamma   90.00
#
_symmetry.space_group_name_H-M   'P 1'
#
loop_
_entity.id
_entity.type
_entity.pdbx_description
1 polymer ?
#
loop_
_entity_poly.entity_id
_entity_poly.type
_entity_poly.pdbx_seq_one_letter_code
_entity_poly.pdbx_strand_id
1 'polypeptide(L)' 'MKMLARLRYLLEEGFNVSALSGYDDDSGQGNARLIFVEMRADGSPHLRSEIFDVGADEMEQVSTLFLAHLAEGRKE' A
#
# COMPACT_ATOMS: atom_id res chain seq x y z
N MET A 1 -10.59 8.21 2.77
CA MET A 1 -9.73 7.16 2.19
C MET A 1 -8.39 7.17 2.90
N LYS A 2 -8.28 6.41 3.98
CA LYS A 2 -7.10 6.39 4.86
C LYS A 2 -5.94 5.62 4.22
N MET A 3 -6.24 4.53 3.53
CA MET A 3 -5.23 3.70 2.88
C MET A 3 -4.70 4.34 1.59
N LEU A 4 -5.58 4.96 0.79
CA LEU A 4 -5.16 5.66 -0.43
C LEU A 4 -4.20 6.81 -0.14
N ALA A 5 -4.54 7.63 0.87
CA ALA A 5 -3.67 8.72 1.30
C ALA A 5 -2.32 8.20 1.81
N ARG A 6 -2.33 7.07 2.54
CA ARG A 6 -1.11 6.44 3.05
C ARG A 6 -0.23 5.90 1.91
N LEU A 7 -0.81 5.23 0.92
CA LEU A 7 -0.07 4.76 -0.24
C LEU A 7 0.55 5.94 -1.01
N ARG A 8 -0.19 7.01 -1.26
CA ARG A 8 0.34 8.22 -1.91
C ARG A 8 1.56 8.78 -1.19
N TYR A 9 1.43 9.00 0.12
CA TYR A 9 2.53 9.47 0.95
C TYR A 9 3.78 8.58 0.83
N LEU A 10 3.62 7.26 0.93
CA LEU A 10 4.75 6.34 0.85
C LEU A 10 5.44 6.40 -0.52
N LEU A 11 4.68 6.49 -1.61
CA LEU A 11 5.24 6.60 -2.96
C LEU A 11 5.93 7.96 -3.18
N GLU A 12 5.34 9.06 -2.72
CA GLU A 12 5.91 10.41 -2.84
C GLU A 12 7.22 10.57 -2.07
N GLU A 13 7.32 9.93 -0.90
CA GLU A 13 8.53 9.94 -0.07
C GLU A 13 9.57 8.89 -0.51
N GLY A 14 9.28 8.10 -1.55
CA GLY A 14 10.20 7.10 -2.10
C GLY A 14 10.35 5.82 -1.27
N PHE A 15 9.38 5.49 -0.43
CA PHE A 15 9.37 4.21 0.28
C PHE A 15 9.15 3.05 -0.71
N ASN A 16 9.85 1.94 -0.48
CA ASN A 16 9.65 0.73 -1.26
C ASN A 16 8.40 -0.02 -0.77
N VAL A 17 7.29 0.15 -1.50
CA VAL A 17 6.04 -0.58 -1.25
C VAL A 17 6.11 -1.95 -1.93
N SER A 18 6.24 -3.00 -1.11
CA SER A 18 6.47 -4.36 -1.58
C SER A 18 5.20 -5.11 -1.95
N ALA A 19 4.09 -4.89 -1.22
CA ALA A 19 2.86 -5.63 -1.47
C ALA A 19 1.61 -4.89 -0.99
N LEU A 20 0.52 -5.16 -1.70
CA LEU A 20 -0.84 -4.73 -1.40
C LEU A 20 -1.77 -5.95 -1.47
N SER A 21 -2.58 -6.17 -0.44
CA SER A 21 -3.59 -7.25 -0.43
C SER A 21 -4.88 -6.76 0.20
N GLY A 22 -6.03 -7.08 -0.40
CA GLY A 22 -7.36 -6.84 0.15
C GLY A 22 -8.12 -8.15 0.33
N TYR A 23 -8.79 -8.30 1.47
CA TYR A 23 -9.70 -9.41 1.76
C TYR A 23 -11.11 -8.84 1.96
N ASP A 24 -12.07 -9.38 1.21
CA ASP A 24 -13.48 -9.14 1.46
C ASP A 24 -13.91 -10.03 2.62
N ASP A 25 -14.44 -9.44 3.68
CA ASP A 25 -15.14 -10.19 4.72
C ASP A 25 -16.64 -10.13 4.39
N ASP A 26 -17.37 -11.24 4.58
CA ASP A 26 -18.82 -11.35 4.32
C ASP A 26 -19.67 -10.24 4.98
N SER A 27 -19.08 -9.48 5.90
CA SER A 27 -19.65 -8.32 6.58
C SER A 27 -19.67 -7.00 5.76
N GLY A 28 -19.11 -6.96 4.54
CA GLY A 28 -19.09 -5.76 3.69
C GLY A 28 -18.07 -4.70 4.08
N GLN A 29 -17.17 -5.02 5.02
CA GLN A 29 -15.95 -4.26 5.33
C GLN A 29 -14.74 -5.07 4.88
N GLY A 30 -13.92 -4.50 4.00
CA GLY A 30 -12.72 -5.15 3.49
C GLY A 30 -11.52 -4.87 4.38
N ASN A 31 -10.82 -5.92 4.81
CA ASN A 31 -9.53 -5.76 5.47
C ASN A 31 -8.43 -5.72 4.41
N ALA A 32 -7.77 -4.58 4.27
CA ALA A 32 -6.62 -4.44 3.39
C ALA A 32 -5.32 -4.27 4.17
N ARG A 33 -4.24 -4.77 3.58
CA ARG A 33 -2.90 -4.73 4.14
C ARG A 33 -1.95 -4.08 3.13
N LEU A 34 -1.15 -3.15 3.63
CA LEU A 34 -0.07 -2.51 2.91
C LEU A 34 1.26 -2.92 3.53
N ILE A 35 2.20 -3.38 2.70
CA ILE A 35 3.53 -3.82 3.13
C ILE A 35 4.58 -2.96 2.44
N PHE A 36 5.47 -2.36 3.22
CA PHE A 36 6.54 -1.48 2.72
C PHE A 36 7.82 -1.62 3.56
N VAL A 37 8.94 -1.18 3.01
CA VAL A 37 10.23 -1.16 3.69
C VAL A 37 10.48 0.22 4.29
N GLU A 38 10.68 0.26 5.59
CA GLU A 38 11.09 1.44 6.37
C GLU A 38 12.57 1.29 6.74
N MET A 39 13.36 2.35 6.59
CA MET A 39 14.74 2.37 7.07
C MET A 39 14.75 2.74 8.54
N ARG A 40 15.34 1.88 9.38
CA ARG A 40 15.54 2.18 10.80
C ARG A 40 16.63 3.24 10.99
N ALA A 41 16.69 3.84 12.17
CA ALA A 41 17.70 4.85 12.51
C ALA A 41 19.16 4.35 12.38
N ASP A 42 19.36 3.03 12.45
CA ASP A 42 20.65 2.36 12.24
C ASP A 42 20.96 2.06 10.75
N GLY A 43 20.08 2.48 9.84
CA GLY A 43 20.20 2.24 8.40
C GLY A 43 19.81 0.83 7.95
N SER A 44 19.30 -0.03 8.84
CA SER A 44 18.83 -1.36 8.46
C SER A 44 17.42 -1.31 7.85
N PRO A 45 17.15 -2.07 6.79
CA PRO A 45 15.81 -2.16 6.21
C PRO A 45 14.89 -2.97 7.13
N HIS A 46 13.67 -2.48 7.34
CA HIS A 46 12.66 -3.13 8.15
C HIS A 46 11.33 -3.22 7.42
N LEU A 47 10.81 -4.45 7.28
CA LEU A 47 9.51 -4.68 6.67
C LEU A 47 8.39 -4.25 7.64
N ARG A 48 7.58 -3.28 7.22
CA ARG A 48 6.39 -2.81 7.93
C ARG A 48 5.14 -3.31 7.23
N SER A 49 4.12 -3.60 8.03
CA SER A 49 2.79 -3.97 7.57
C SER A 49 1.77 -3.13 8.31
N GLU A 50 0.91 -2.44 7.57
CA GLU A 50 -0.21 -1.67 8.10
C GLU A 50 -1.52 -2.28 7.61
N ILE A 51 -2.52 -2.38 8.48
CA ILE A 51 -3.85 -2.93 8.17
C ILE A 51 -4.87 -1.79 8.19
N PHE A 52 -5.75 -1.77 7.20
CA PHE A 52 -6.77 -0.75 7.00
C PHE A 52 -8.13 -1.40 6.81
N ASP A 53 -9.15 -0.81 7.43
CA ASP A 53 -10.54 -1.04 7.07
C ASP A 53 -10.85 -0.20 5.83
N VAL A 54 -11.16 -0.85 4.70
CA VAL A 54 -11.43 -0.21 3.42
C VAL A 54 -12.67 -0.79 2.76
N GLY A 55 -13.44 0.07 2.09
CA GLY A 55 -14.50 -0.37 1.18
C GLY A 55 -13.95 -0.70 -0.21
N ALA A 56 -14.79 -1.32 -1.05
CA ALA A 56 -14.44 -1.70 -2.42
C ALA A 56 -13.94 -0.52 -3.28
N ASP A 57 -14.60 0.65 -3.18
CA ASP A 57 -14.23 1.88 -3.91
C ASP A 57 -12.82 2.37 -3.55
N GLU A 58 -12.46 2.33 -2.26
CA GLU A 58 -11.11 2.70 -1.83
C GLU A 58 -10.09 1.65 -2.29
N MET A 59 -10.43 0.36 -2.22
CA MET A 59 -9.54 -0.72 -2.66
C MET A 59 -9.25 -0.65 -4.16
N GLU A 60 -10.24 -0.31 -4.99
CA GLU A 60 -10.06 -0.10 -6.43
C GLU A 60 -9.05 1.02 -6.71
N GLN A 61 -9.18 2.16 -6.02
CA GLN A 61 -8.27 3.29 -6.18
C GLN A 61 -6.85 2.98 -5.71
N VAL A 62 -6.71 2.31 -4.56
CA VAL A 62 -5.41 1.89 -4.02
C VAL A 62 -4.74 0.90 -4.97
N SER A 63 -5.49 -0.07 -5.50
CA SER A 63 -4.97 -1.05 -6.45
C SER A 63 -4.52 -0.40 -7.76
N THR A 64 -5.33 0.52 -8.28
CA THR A 64 -5.02 1.25 -9.51
C THR A 64 -3.74 2.07 -9.36
N LEU A 65 -3.59 2.80 -8.25
CA LEU A 65 -2.40 3.59 -7.96
C LEU A 65 -1.15 2.70 -7.83
N PHE A 66 -1.25 1.59 -7.10
CA PHE A 66 -0.13 0.67 -6.91
C PHE A 66 0.32 0.02 -8.23
N LEU A 67 -0.63 -0.43 -9.06
CA LEU A 67 -0.32 -1.01 -10.38
C LEU A 67 0.29 0.01 -11.34
N ALA A 68 -0.18 1.27 -11.32
CA ALA A 68 0.41 2.34 -12.11
C ALA A 68 1.88 2.56 -11.73
N HIS A 69 2.18 2.65 -10.43
CA HIS A 69 3.56 2.80 -9.94
C HIS A 69 4.46 1.62 -10.37
N LEU A 70 3.97 0.38 -10.27
CA LEU A 70 4.70 -0.81 -10.74
C LEU A 70 4.93 -0.84 -12.25
N ALA A 71 4.08 -0.18 -13.04
CA ALA A 71 4.25 -0.07 -14.48
C ALA A 71 5.28 1.01 -14.86
N GLU A 72 5.36 2.09 -14.08
CA GLU A 72 6.37 3.14 -14.26
C GLU A 72 7.78 2.65 -13.92
N GLY A 73 7.95 1.93 -12.81
CA GLY A 73 9.25 1.36 -12.39
C GLY A 73 9.77 0.21 -13.28
N ARG A 74 9.02 -0.23 -14.30
CA ARG A 74 9.45 -1.27 -15.27
C ARG A 74 9.97 -0.70 -16.60
N LYS A 75 9.99 0.63 -16.76
CA LYS A 75 10.49 1.29 -17.98
C LYS A 75 12.00 1.59 -17.97
N GLU A 76 12.72 1.10 -16.96
CA GLU A 76 14.18 1.20 -16.85
C GLU A 76 14.90 0.00 -17.49
#